data_AF-A0A3D9ZFI8-F1
#
_entry.id   AF-A0A3D9ZFI8-F1
#
_cell.length_a   1.000
_cell.length_b   1.000
_cell.length_c   1.000
_cell.angle_alpha   90.00
_cell.angle_beta   90.00
_cell.angle_gamma   90.00
#
_symmetry.space_group_name_H-M   'P 1'
#
loop_
_entity.id
_entity.type
_entity.pdbx_description
1 polymer ?
#
loop_
_entity_poly.entity_id
_entity_poly.type
_entity_poly.pdbx_seq_one_letter_code
_entity_poly.pdbx_strand_id
1 'polypeptide(L)'
;MRPLSERGSASVEVAILLPAFIMLMVVASFVGRVTIAQNAVDLAAHDAARAASIEREGDRAAAAATDAANDTLDELDVLCASRTITPDVAGAFANTDFGPQEGAPPVVTVTVECSLNFVGFPLLDFTTRDVTARYTSPLDWYRGRSAG
;
A
#
# COMPACT_ATOMS: atom_id res chain seq x y z
N MET A 1 1.27 -67.13 0.11
CA MET A 1 1.81 -65.87 -0.42
C MET A 1 1.56 -64.78 0.61
N ARG A 2 2.61 -64.12 1.12
CA ARG A 2 2.49 -63.03 2.11
C ARG A 2 2.45 -61.70 1.36
N PRO A 3 1.43 -60.84 1.54
CA PRO A 3 1.43 -59.52 0.91
C PRO A 3 2.54 -58.67 1.54
N LEU A 4 3.49 -58.23 0.71
CA LEU A 4 4.51 -57.26 1.11
C LEU A 4 3.79 -55.98 1.55
N SER A 5 4.15 -55.51 2.74
CA SER A 5 3.59 -54.30 3.32
C SER A 5 4.11 -53.08 2.54
N GLU A 6 3.36 -52.65 1.52
CA GLU A 6 3.60 -51.40 0.76
C GLU A 6 3.43 -50.11 1.61
N ARG A 7 3.14 -50.25 2.92
CA ARG A 7 3.06 -49.12 3.85
C ARG A 7 4.40 -48.39 4.06
N GLY A 8 5.53 -48.97 3.63
CA GLY A 8 6.83 -48.29 3.61
C GLY A 8 7.01 -47.27 2.49
N SER A 9 6.21 -47.34 1.41
CA SER A 9 6.35 -46.45 0.24
C SER A 9 5.72 -45.07 0.48
N ALA A 10 4.51 -45.04 1.04
CA ALA A 10 3.79 -43.79 1.26
C ALA A 10 4.51 -42.85 2.23
N SER A 11 5.14 -43.40 3.27
CA SER A 11 5.87 -42.58 4.26
C SER A 11 7.13 -41.93 3.67
N VAL A 12 7.86 -42.65 2.80
CA VAL A 12 9.06 -42.15 2.15
C VAL A 12 8.71 -41.16 1.04
N GLU A 13 7.67 -41.42 0.27
CA GLU A 13 7.18 -40.51 -0.77
C GLU A 13 6.76 -39.16 -0.17
N VAL A 14 5.98 -39.19 0.92
CA VAL A 14 5.59 -37.97 1.64
C VAL A 14 6.81 -37.28 2.24
N ALA A 15 7.78 -38.00 2.80
CA ALA A 15 8.99 -37.39 3.35
C ALA A 15 9.80 -36.59 2.32
N ILE A 16 9.73 -36.98 1.04
CA ILE A 16 10.40 -36.28 -0.07
C ILE A 16 9.53 -35.12 -0.61
N LEU A 17 8.20 -35.29 -0.69
CA LEU A 17 7.29 -34.27 -1.23
C LEU A 17 6.99 -33.14 -0.24
N LEU A 18 6.95 -33.44 1.05
CA LEU A 18 6.55 -32.51 2.09
C LEU A 18 7.44 -31.26 2.17
N PRO A 19 8.78 -31.34 2.06
CA PRO A 19 9.63 -30.14 1.95
C PRO A 19 9.28 -29.26 0.74
N ALA A 20 9.02 -29.85 -0.43
CA ALA A 20 8.63 -29.10 -1.62
C ALA A 20 7.27 -28.41 -1.44
N PHE A 21 6.32 -29.08 -0.79
CA PHE A 21 5.02 -28.51 -0.46
C PHE A 21 5.13 -27.35 0.54
N ILE A 22 5.96 -27.48 1.59
CA ILE A 22 6.24 -26.39 2.53
C ILE A 22 6.86 -25.20 1.80
N MET A 23 7.82 -25.43 0.90
CA MET A 23 8.42 -24.37 0.09
C MET A 23 7.37 -23.63 -0.74
N LEU A 24 6.43 -24.36 -1.35
CA LEU A 24 5.32 -23.77 -2.09
C LEU A 24 4.45 -22.89 -1.18
N MET A 25 4.07 -23.38 0.00
CA MET A 25 3.29 -22.62 0.98
C MET A 25 4.01 -21.35 1.45
N VAL A 26 5.33 -21.43 1.67
CA VAL A 26 6.17 -20.28 2.02
C VAL A 26 6.13 -19.22 0.93
N VAL A 27 6.35 -19.61 -0.34
CA VAL A 27 6.30 -18.69 -1.48
C VAL A 27 4.91 -18.10 -1.65
N ALA A 28 3.85 -18.91 -1.54
CA ALA A 28 2.48 -18.45 -1.64
C ALA A 28 2.13 -17.43 -0.55
N SER A 29 2.56 -17.67 0.70
CA SER A 29 2.37 -16.74 1.81
C SER A 29 3.12 -15.43 1.58
N PHE A 30 4.37 -15.50 1.12
CA PHE A 30 5.18 -14.32 0.80
C PHE A 30 4.51 -13.46 -0.27
N VAL A 31 4.16 -14.07 -1.42
CA VAL A 31 3.49 -13.36 -2.53
C VAL A 31 2.16 -12.77 -2.04
N GLY A 32 1.35 -13.56 -1.33
CA GLY A 32 0.06 -13.10 -0.81
C GLY A 32 0.20 -11.86 0.09
N ARG A 33 1.15 -11.87 1.02
CA ARG A 33 1.41 -10.71 1.90
C ARG A 33 1.85 -9.48 1.11
N VAL A 34 2.73 -9.64 0.13
CA VAL A 34 3.19 -8.54 -0.72
C VAL A 34 2.04 -7.96 -1.54
N THR A 35 1.20 -8.79 -2.15
CA THR A 35 0.05 -8.33 -2.94
C THR A 35 -1.00 -7.62 -2.09
N ILE A 36 -1.29 -8.12 -0.89
CA ILE A 36 -2.22 -7.45 0.05
C ILE A 36 -1.67 -6.06 0.42
N ALA A 37 -0.39 -5.97 0.76
CA ALA A 37 0.24 -4.69 1.08
C ALA A 37 0.25 -3.72 -0.10
N GLN A 38 0.52 -4.20 -1.32
CA GLN A 38 0.47 -3.38 -2.54
C GLN A 38 -0.92 -2.76 -2.73
N ASN A 39 -1.96 -3.59 -2.70
CA ASN A 39 -3.33 -3.10 -2.86
C ASN A 39 -3.72 -2.10 -1.77
N ALA A 40 -3.28 -2.31 -0.53
CA ALA A 40 -3.56 -1.41 0.57
C ALA A 40 -2.83 -0.07 0.45
N VAL A 41 -1.56 -0.09 0.05
CA VAL A 41 -0.76 1.12 -0.17
C VAL A 41 -1.28 1.90 -1.39
N ASP A 42 -1.74 1.21 -2.44
CA ASP A 42 -2.42 1.84 -3.59
C ASP A 42 -3.71 2.54 -3.17
N LEU A 43 -4.55 1.88 -2.37
CA LEU A 43 -5.79 2.48 -1.86
C LEU A 43 -5.50 3.65 -0.92
N ALA A 44 -4.54 3.50 0.00
CA ALA A 44 -4.14 4.55 0.92
C ALA A 44 -3.62 5.79 0.17
N ALA A 45 -2.79 5.60 -0.87
CA ALA A 45 -2.33 6.72 -1.70
C ALA A 45 -3.49 7.41 -2.44
N HIS A 46 -4.44 6.63 -2.95
CA HIS A 46 -5.64 7.14 -3.60
C HIS A 46 -6.51 7.98 -2.65
N ASP A 47 -6.85 7.43 -1.49
CA ASP A 47 -7.70 8.10 -0.49
C ASP A 47 -7.01 9.34 0.08
N ALA A 48 -5.70 9.27 0.33
CA ALA A 48 -4.91 10.41 0.81
C ALA A 48 -4.88 11.56 -0.20
N ALA A 49 -4.63 11.27 -1.48
CA ALA A 49 -4.64 12.29 -2.52
C ALA A 49 -6.03 12.92 -2.70
N ARG A 50 -7.09 12.13 -2.52
CA ARG A 50 -8.48 12.61 -2.57
C ARG A 50 -8.84 13.46 -1.36
N ALA A 51 -8.44 13.06 -0.16
CA ALA A 51 -8.63 13.83 1.06
C ALA A 51 -7.89 15.17 0.99
N ALA A 52 -6.67 15.17 0.46
CA ALA A 52 -5.90 16.39 0.26
C ALA A 52 -6.55 17.33 -0.78
N SER A 53 -7.14 16.78 -1.85
CA SER A 53 -7.64 17.58 -2.97
C SER A 53 -8.97 18.31 -2.69
N ILE A 54 -9.62 18.03 -1.55
CA ILE A 54 -10.82 18.74 -1.09
C ILE A 54 -10.52 19.84 -0.06
N GLU A 55 -9.28 19.87 0.45
CA GLU A 55 -8.85 20.87 1.42
C GLU A 55 -8.54 22.22 0.77
N ARG A 56 -8.67 23.28 1.57
CA ARG A 56 -8.56 24.67 1.09
C ARG A 56 -7.19 25.31 1.32
N GLU A 57 -6.41 24.72 2.22
CA GLU A 57 -5.12 25.23 2.68
C GLU A 57 -4.09 24.10 2.61
N GLY A 58 -2.88 24.41 2.14
CA GLY A 58 -1.82 23.40 1.94
C GLY A 58 -1.49 22.62 3.22
N ASP A 59 -1.41 23.30 4.36
CA ASP A 59 -1.11 22.64 5.65
C ASP A 59 -2.23 21.67 6.07
N ARG A 60 -3.50 22.05 5.86
CA ARG A 60 -4.64 21.14 6.12
C ARG A 60 -4.68 19.99 5.11
N ALA A 61 -4.37 20.25 3.85
CA ALA A 61 -4.29 19.22 2.81
C ALA A 61 -3.22 18.18 3.13
N ALA A 62 -2.04 18.61 3.60
CA ALA A 62 -0.97 17.70 4.01
C ALA A 62 -1.37 16.86 5.22
N ALA A 63 -1.96 17.48 6.25
CA ALA A 63 -2.47 16.75 7.42
C ALA A 63 -3.56 15.74 7.06
N ALA A 64 -4.57 16.16 6.28
CA ALA A 64 -5.66 15.31 5.82
C ALA A 64 -5.16 14.13 4.95
N ALA A 65 -4.14 14.35 4.11
CA ALA A 65 -3.50 13.28 3.35
C ALA A 65 -2.88 12.22 4.27
N THR A 66 -2.12 12.67 5.28
CA THR A 66 -1.44 11.78 6.22
C THR A 66 -2.44 11.01 7.08
N ASP A 67 -3.47 11.68 7.60
CA ASP A 67 -4.51 11.04 8.42
C ASP A 67 -5.27 10.00 7.59
N ALA A 68 -5.75 10.36 6.39
CA ALA A 68 -6.47 9.43 5.53
C ALA A 68 -5.63 8.21 5.10
N ALA A 69 -4.34 8.40 4.78
CA ALA A 69 -3.45 7.28 4.47
C ALA A 69 -3.32 6.32 5.66
N ASN A 70 -3.17 6.85 6.88
CA ASN A 70 -3.06 6.02 8.08
C ASN A 70 -4.36 5.28 8.38
N ASP A 71 -5.49 5.98 8.31
CA ASP A 71 -6.82 5.39 8.51
C ASP A 71 -7.07 4.23 7.53
N THR A 72 -6.78 4.42 6.24
CA THR A 72 -6.93 3.35 5.24
C THR A 72 -6.00 2.16 5.52
N LEU A 73 -4.75 2.40 5.92
CA LEU A 73 -3.81 1.32 6.25
C LEU A 73 -4.20 0.55 7.52
N ASP A 74 -4.80 1.23 8.50
CA ASP A 74 -5.29 0.64 9.74
C ASP A 74 -6.60 -0.12 9.55
N GLU A 75 -7.52 0.39 8.71
CA GLU A 75 -8.77 -0.30 8.36
C GLU A 75 -8.51 -1.62 7.62
N LEU A 76 -7.48 -1.64 6.79
CA LEU A 76 -7.04 -2.84 6.07
C LEU A 76 -6.14 -3.78 6.90
N ASP A 77 -5.85 -3.43 8.16
CA ASP A 77 -5.01 -4.18 9.10
C ASP A 77 -3.63 -4.56 8.53
N VAL A 78 -3.01 -3.62 7.80
CA VAL A 78 -1.69 -3.86 7.19
C VAL A 78 -0.57 -3.53 8.17
N LEU A 79 0.15 -4.58 8.57
CA LEU A 79 1.32 -4.51 9.45
C LEU A 79 2.57 -4.06 8.66
N CYS A 80 2.75 -2.75 8.57
CA CYS A 80 4.02 -2.15 8.15
C CYS A 80 4.97 -2.06 9.36
N ALA A 81 6.23 -2.44 9.19
CA ALA A 81 7.28 -2.16 10.16
C ALA A 81 7.59 -0.66 10.28
N SER A 82 7.48 0.07 9.16
CA SER A 82 7.50 1.53 9.10
C SER A 82 6.58 2.02 7.99
N ARG A 83 5.98 3.18 8.20
CA ARG A 83 5.11 3.88 7.24
C ARG A 83 5.66 5.28 7.00
N THR A 84 5.80 5.66 5.74
CA THR A 84 6.21 7.01 5.34
C THR A 84 5.17 7.56 4.37
N ILE A 85 4.54 8.67 4.73
CA ILE A 85 3.56 9.35 3.88
C ILE A 85 4.14 10.71 3.50
N THR A 86 4.28 10.95 2.20
CA THR A 86 4.84 12.17 1.64
C THR A 86 3.80 12.89 0.77
N PRO A 87 3.06 13.87 1.32
CA PRO A 87 2.17 14.70 0.54
C PRO A 87 2.95 15.82 -0.18
N ASP A 88 2.75 15.93 -1.49
CA ASP A 88 3.21 17.02 -2.35
C ASP A 88 2.02 17.91 -2.70
N VAL A 89 1.85 18.95 -1.89
CA VAL A 89 0.78 19.96 -1.98
C VAL A 89 1.31 21.32 -2.41
N ALA A 90 2.63 21.54 -2.39
CA ALA A 90 3.23 22.86 -2.60
C ALA A 90 2.87 23.45 -3.96
N GLY A 91 2.92 22.65 -5.03
CA GLY A 91 2.55 23.08 -6.38
C GLY A 91 1.05 23.37 -6.54
N ALA A 92 0.18 22.72 -5.75
CA ALA A 92 -1.27 22.89 -5.84
C ALA A 92 -1.76 24.18 -5.20
N PHE A 93 -1.10 24.64 -4.13
CA PHE A 93 -1.49 25.81 -3.34
C PHE A 93 -0.53 27.00 -3.45
N ALA A 94 0.46 26.94 -4.34
CA ALA A 94 1.44 28.03 -4.54
C ALA A 94 0.81 29.35 -5.01
N ASN A 95 -0.33 29.27 -5.71
CA ASN A 95 -1.02 30.45 -6.24
C ASN A 95 -2.17 30.82 -5.29
N THR A 96 -2.08 32.00 -4.66
CA THR A 96 -3.17 32.56 -3.84
C THR A 96 -4.33 33.12 -4.69
N ASP A 97 -4.13 33.22 -6.01
CA ASP A 97 -5.10 33.71 -6.97
C ASP A 97 -5.91 32.53 -7.54
N PHE A 98 -6.95 32.13 -6.79
CA PHE A 98 -7.91 31.07 -7.16
C PHE A 98 -8.92 31.57 -8.24
N GLY A 99 -8.42 32.26 -9.26
CA GLY A 99 -9.16 32.64 -10.47
C GLY A 99 -9.17 31.51 -11.51
N PRO A 100 -10.02 31.59 -12.55
CA PRO A 100 -9.92 30.68 -13.69
C PRO A 100 -8.55 30.86 -14.34
N GLN A 101 -7.62 29.97 -14.03
CA GLN A 101 -6.30 29.96 -14.67
C GLN A 101 -6.43 29.31 -16.04
N GLU A 102 -5.88 29.97 -17.06
CA GLU A 102 -5.65 29.33 -18.36
C GLU A 102 -4.54 28.29 -18.18
N GLY A 103 -4.89 27.04 -17.87
CA GLY A 103 -3.93 25.98 -17.60
C GLY A 103 -4.53 24.67 -17.11
N ALA A 104 -3.69 23.65 -16.94
CA ALA A 104 -4.08 22.40 -16.29
C ALA A 104 -4.45 22.66 -14.82
N PRO A 105 -5.48 21.98 -14.27
CA PRO A 105 -5.86 22.15 -12.88
C PRO A 105 -4.68 21.82 -11.95
N PRO A 106 -4.49 22.55 -10.84
CA PRO A 106 -3.48 22.20 -9.84
C PRO A 106 -3.76 20.77 -9.34
N VAL A 107 -2.68 20.01 -9.16
CA VAL A 107 -2.76 18.61 -8.74
C VAL A 107 -2.04 18.42 -7.42
N VAL A 108 -2.63 17.61 -6.55
CA VAL A 108 -1.98 17.13 -5.34
C VAL A 108 -1.49 15.72 -5.60
N THR A 109 -0.25 15.44 -5.22
CA THR A 109 0.29 14.08 -5.28
C THR A 109 0.59 13.60 -3.88
N VAL A 110 0.22 12.36 -3.55
CA VAL A 110 0.63 11.71 -2.32
C VAL A 110 1.39 10.43 -2.65
N THR A 111 2.54 10.25 -1.98
CA THR A 111 3.32 9.01 -2.04
C THR A 111 3.26 8.33 -0.68
N VAL A 112 2.87 7.05 -0.67
CA VAL A 112 2.79 6.23 0.53
C VAL A 112 3.79 5.09 0.39
N GLU A 113 4.61 4.90 1.41
CA GLU A 113 5.61 3.84 1.51
C GLU A 113 5.37 3.04 2.78
N CYS A 114 5.36 1.71 2.64
CA CYS A 114 5.19 0.75 3.71
C CYS A 114 6.33 -0.27 3.65
N SER A 115 7.12 -0.34 4.71
CA SER A 115 8.17 -1.35 4.86
C SER A 115 7.60 -2.61 5.50
N LEU A 116 7.58 -3.72 4.78
CA LEU A 116 7.15 -5.01 5.29
C LEU A 116 8.32 -5.74 5.95
N ASN A 117 8.06 -6.41 7.07
CA ASN A 117 9.03 -7.28 7.74
C ASN A 117 8.58 -8.74 7.67
N PHE A 118 9.48 -9.61 7.22
CA PHE A 118 9.22 -11.04 7.01
C PHE A 118 9.93 -11.93 8.05
N VAL A 119 9.95 -11.50 9.33
CA VAL A 119 10.44 -12.36 10.43
C VAL A 119 9.72 -13.71 10.41
N GLY A 120 10.48 -14.80 10.37
CA GLY A 120 9.93 -16.17 10.37
C GLY A 120 10.23 -17.00 9.11
N PHE A 121 10.91 -16.44 8.11
CA PHE A 121 11.42 -17.19 6.95
C PHE A 121 12.95 -17.38 7.06
N PRO A 122 13.43 -18.35 7.87
CA PRO A 122 14.86 -18.50 8.20
C PRO A 122 15.75 -18.86 7.00
N LEU A 123 15.16 -19.27 5.87
CA LEU A 123 15.88 -19.63 4.65
C LEU A 123 16.08 -18.45 3.69
N LEU A 124 15.50 -17.28 3.98
CA LEU A 124 15.47 -16.13 3.09
C LEU A 124 16.11 -14.94 3.81
N ASP A 125 17.28 -14.50 3.33
CA ASP A 125 18.10 -13.43 3.93
C ASP A 125 17.57 -12.01 3.67
N PHE A 126 16.28 -11.88 3.40
CA PHE A 126 15.61 -10.60 3.14
C PHE A 126 14.59 -10.35 4.25
N THR A 127 15.05 -9.61 5.26
CA THR A 127 14.28 -9.26 6.46
C THR A 127 13.23 -8.19 6.16
N THR A 128 13.47 -7.30 5.20
CA THR A 128 12.55 -6.20 4.87
C THR A 128 12.31 -6.03 3.38
N ARG A 129 11.09 -5.60 3.01
CA ARG A 129 10.72 -5.22 1.65
C ARG A 129 9.82 -4.01 1.67
N ASP A 130 10.20 -2.98 0.91
CA ASP A 130 9.38 -1.78 0.78
C ASP A 130 8.35 -1.94 -0.35
N VAL A 131 7.16 -1.41 -0.09
CA VAL A 131 6.05 -1.27 -1.02
C VAL A 131 5.67 0.19 -1.08
N THR A 132 5.63 0.75 -2.28
CA THR A 132 5.39 2.18 -2.51
C THR A 132 4.30 2.36 -3.55
N ALA A 133 3.37 3.27 -3.29
CA ALA A 133 2.39 3.74 -4.27
C ALA A 133 2.36 5.26 -4.29
N ARG A 134 1.97 5.80 -5.45
CA ARG A 134 1.83 7.24 -5.69
C ARG A 134 0.53 7.48 -6.43
N TYR A 135 -0.28 8.39 -5.91
CA TYR A 135 -1.50 8.82 -6.57
C TYR A 135 -1.56 10.33 -6.70
N THR A 136 -2.13 10.80 -7.79
CA THR A 136 -2.28 12.23 -8.10
C THR A 136 -3.76 12.53 -8.32
N SER A 137 -4.28 13.49 -7.57
CA SER A 137 -5.67 13.94 -7.64
C SER A 137 -5.73 15.43 -8.04
N PRO A 138 -6.61 15.82 -8.98
CA PRO A 138 -6.85 17.23 -9.29
C PRO A 138 -7.56 17.93 -8.11
N LEU A 139 -7.15 19.15 -7.81
CA LEU A 139 -7.77 20.00 -6.79
C LEU A 139 -9.17 20.45 -7.23
N ASP A 140 -10.18 20.32 -6.37
CA ASP A 140 -11.55 20.78 -6.67
C ASP A 140 -11.71 22.28 -6.37
N TRP A 141 -11.47 23.11 -7.39
CA TRP A 141 -11.54 24.57 -7.29
C TRP A 141 -12.97 25.13 -7.41
N TYR A 142 -13.95 24.34 -7.85
CA TYR A 142 -15.30 24.84 -8.14
C TYR A 142 -16.20 24.94 -6.89
N ARG A 143 -15.81 24.37 -5.76
CA ARG A 143 -16.64 24.31 -4.55
C ARG A 143 -16.70 25.58 -3.69
N GLY A 144 -16.23 26.72 -4.20
CA GLY A 144 -16.06 27.97 -3.44
C GLY A 144 -16.95 29.16 -3.81
N ARG A 145 -17.84 29.09 -4.81
CA ARG A 145 -18.61 30.29 -5.23
C ARG A 145 -20.12 30.02 -5.34
N SER A 146 -20.85 30.21 -4.24
CA SER A 146 -22.20 30.78 -4.35
C SER A 146 -22.02 32.23 -4.79
N ALA A 147 -22.40 32.54 -6.03
CA ALA A 147 -22.48 33.92 -6.50
C ALA A 147 -23.40 34.71 -5.55
N GLY A 148 -22.80 35.67 -4.82
CA GLY A 148 -23.52 36.72 -4.11
C GLY A 148 -23.66 37.93 -5.01
#